data_AF-A0A6N9C902-F1
#
_entry.id   AF-A0A6N9C902-F1
#
_cell.length_a   1.000
_cell.length_b   1.000
_cell.length_c   1.000
_cell.angle_alpha   90.00
_cell.angle_beta   90.00
_cell.angle_gamma   90.00
#
_symmetry.space_group_name_H-M   'P 1'
#
loop_
_entity.id
_entity.type
_entity.pdbx_description
1 polymer ?
#
loop_
_entity_poly.entity_id
_entity_poly.type
_entity_poly.pdbx_seq_one_letter_code
_entity_poly.pdbx_strand_id
1 'polypeptide(L)'
;MNIPLRKREKYEPNKLHRRLLPFYMKPFILIAFMVTSLVGQLTWTTAMAIAESVDARWCGVGFGFGIVLGYIQGGWISRMWARDYLRVLKREITFWEAKGATGTTVFVILALGIPIVVGLSLRHAHHLLVGIQSYIFGFIGGMNLALYLWVRRLPK
;
A
#
# COMPACT_ATOMS: atom_id res chain seq x y z
N MET A 1 -25.22 -52.67 -7.37
CA MET A 1 -24.21 -51.95 -8.17
C MET A 1 -24.12 -50.53 -7.62
N ASN A 2 -23.21 -50.28 -6.68
CA ASN A 2 -23.09 -48.98 -5.98
C ASN A 2 -22.18 -48.06 -6.81
N ILE A 3 -22.76 -47.01 -7.37
CA ILE A 3 -22.01 -45.95 -8.06
C ILE A 3 -21.36 -45.07 -6.98
N PRO A 4 -20.03 -44.93 -6.92
CA PRO A 4 -19.41 -44.07 -5.93
C PRO A 4 -19.74 -42.61 -6.26
N LEU A 5 -20.40 -41.94 -5.31
CA LEU A 5 -20.64 -40.50 -5.33
C LEU A 5 -19.30 -39.79 -5.45
N ARG A 6 -19.08 -39.23 -6.64
CA ARG A 6 -18.06 -38.24 -6.98
C ARG A 6 -17.86 -37.30 -5.79
N LYS A 7 -16.67 -37.33 -5.17
CA LYS A 7 -16.21 -36.33 -4.21
C LYS A 7 -16.47 -34.95 -4.83
N ARG A 8 -17.57 -34.30 -4.43
CA ARG A 8 -17.70 -32.86 -4.58
C ARG A 8 -16.63 -32.30 -3.66
N GLU A 9 -15.54 -31.78 -4.23
CA GLU A 9 -14.70 -30.84 -3.51
C GLU A 9 -15.65 -29.81 -2.88
N LYS A 10 -15.70 -29.80 -1.54
CA LYS A 10 -16.30 -28.71 -0.79
C LYS A 10 -15.56 -27.46 -1.23
N TYR A 11 -16.19 -26.66 -2.09
CA TYR A 11 -15.82 -25.28 -2.30
C TYR A 11 -15.98 -24.62 -0.93
N GLU A 12 -14.90 -24.43 -0.18
CA GLU A 12 -14.96 -23.72 1.10
C GLU A 12 -15.33 -22.27 0.79
N PRO A 13 -16.56 -21.83 1.07
CA PRO A 13 -17.06 -20.50 0.67
C PRO A 13 -16.43 -19.35 1.49
N ASN A 14 -15.37 -19.65 2.24
CA ASN A 14 -14.72 -18.79 3.23
C ASN A 14 -13.25 -18.48 2.91
N LYS A 15 -12.68 -18.96 1.79
CA LYS A 15 -11.31 -18.60 1.39
C LYS A 15 -11.31 -17.46 0.37
N LEU A 16 -10.55 -16.41 0.66
CA LEU A 16 -10.35 -15.28 -0.24
C LEU A 16 -9.50 -15.70 -1.43
N HIS A 17 -10.09 -15.72 -2.61
CA HIS A 17 -9.41 -16.01 -3.88
C HIS A 17 -8.98 -14.73 -4.57
N ARG A 18 -7.88 -14.80 -5.33
CA ARG A 18 -7.34 -13.65 -6.07
C ARG A 18 -8.34 -13.06 -7.08
N ARG A 19 -9.25 -13.89 -7.61
CA ARG A 19 -10.30 -13.46 -8.55
C ARG A 19 -11.34 -12.54 -7.93
N LEU A 20 -11.54 -12.64 -6.62
CA LEU A 20 -12.51 -11.83 -5.89
C LEU A 20 -11.97 -10.46 -5.49
N LEU A 21 -10.66 -10.23 -5.68
CA LEU A 21 -10.03 -8.95 -5.35
C LEU A 21 -10.42 -7.85 -6.34
N PRO A 22 -10.48 -6.58 -5.90
CA PRO A 22 -10.73 -5.46 -6.78
C PRO A 22 -9.54 -5.26 -7.75
N PHE A 23 -9.78 -4.52 -8.83
CA PHE A 23 -8.76 -4.20 -9.83
C PHE A 23 -7.45 -3.67 -9.23
N TYR A 24 -7.56 -2.77 -8.25
CA TYR A 24 -6.41 -2.15 -7.57
C TYR A 24 -5.57 -3.12 -6.72
N MET A 25 -6.08 -4.31 -6.40
CA MET A 25 -5.35 -5.35 -5.68
C MET A 25 -4.83 -6.44 -6.63
N LYS A 26 -5.00 -6.31 -7.95
CA LYS A 26 -4.40 -7.27 -8.88
C LYS A 26 -2.88 -7.10 -8.93
N PRO A 27 -2.10 -8.20 -9.01
CA PRO A 27 -0.65 -8.14 -8.94
C PRO A 27 0.01 -7.15 -9.92
N PHE A 28 -0.50 -7.07 -11.16
CA PHE A 28 0.07 -6.19 -12.19
C PHE A 28 -0.14 -4.71 -11.87
N ILE A 29 -1.27 -4.35 -11.25
CA ILE A 29 -1.54 -2.96 -10.83
C ILE A 29 -0.63 -2.55 -9.68
N LEU A 30 -0.43 -3.45 -8.71
CA LEU A 30 0.50 -3.21 -7.60
C LEU A 30 1.95 -3.06 -8.11
N ILE A 31 2.35 -3.86 -9.11
CA ILE A 31 3.65 -3.70 -9.79
C ILE A 31 3.73 -2.35 -10.49
N ALA A 32 2.70 -1.95 -11.24
CA ALA A 32 2.67 -0.65 -11.91
C ALA A 32 2.87 0.49 -10.91
N PHE A 33 2.18 0.48 -9.77
CA PHE A 33 2.37 1.51 -8.74
C PHE A 33 3.77 1.50 -8.11
N MET A 34 4.37 0.32 -7.89
CA MET A 34 5.76 0.24 -7.42
C MET A 34 6.74 0.82 -8.44
N VAL A 35 6.57 0.50 -9.73
CA VAL A 35 7.41 1.04 -10.81
C VAL A 35 7.23 2.56 -10.92
N THR A 36 5.99 3.06 -10.90
CA THR A 36 5.71 4.50 -10.92
C THR A 36 6.31 5.21 -9.71
N SER A 37 6.27 4.61 -8.52
CA SER A 37 6.92 5.16 -7.32
C SER A 37 8.44 5.26 -7.49
N LEU A 38 9.09 4.21 -8.03
CA LEU A 38 10.54 4.22 -8.28
C LEU A 38 10.94 5.23 -9.35
N VAL A 39 10.23 5.25 -10.48
CA VAL A 39 10.49 6.22 -11.55
C VAL A 39 10.27 7.65 -11.04
N GLY A 40 9.17 7.89 -10.33
CA GLY A 40 8.88 9.18 -9.70
C GLY A 40 9.98 9.63 -8.75
N GLN A 41 10.49 8.74 -7.90
CA GLN A 41 11.59 9.03 -6.98
C GLN A 41 12.89 9.37 -7.73
N LEU A 42 13.23 8.63 -8.78
CA LEU A 42 14.45 8.88 -9.56
C LEU A 42 14.37 10.21 -10.32
N THR A 43 13.24 10.48 -10.97
CA THR A 43 12.99 11.74 -11.66
C THR A 43 13.02 12.91 -10.68
N TRP A 44 12.37 12.77 -9.52
CA TRP A 44 12.36 13.78 -8.46
C TRP A 44 13.76 14.07 -7.93
N THR A 45 14.51 13.02 -7.56
CA THR A 45 15.87 13.16 -7.01
C THR A 45 16.79 13.84 -8.03
N THR A 46 16.72 13.42 -9.29
CA THR A 46 17.51 14.01 -10.38
C THR A 46 17.15 15.48 -10.60
N ALA A 47 15.86 15.80 -10.64
CA ALA A 47 15.39 17.17 -10.80
C ALA A 47 15.89 18.09 -9.67
N MET A 48 15.80 17.64 -8.41
CA MET A 48 16.24 18.41 -7.25
C MET A 48 17.76 18.57 -7.18
N ALA A 49 18.51 17.53 -7.56
CA ALA A 49 19.97 17.59 -7.61
C ALA A 49 20.47 18.59 -8.67
N ILE A 50 19.78 18.67 -9.83
CA ILE A 50 20.15 19.57 -10.92
C ILE A 50 19.65 21.01 -10.68
N ALA A 51 18.40 21.18 -10.26
CA ALA A 51 17.75 22.48 -10.20
C ALA A 51 18.05 23.27 -8.93
N GLU A 52 18.14 22.59 -7.78
CA GLU A 52 18.22 23.26 -6.48
C GLU A 52 19.50 22.94 -5.71
N SER A 53 20.44 22.19 -6.30
CA SER A 53 21.68 21.73 -5.64
C SER A 53 21.45 21.05 -4.28
N VAL A 54 20.26 20.45 -4.10
CA VAL A 54 19.87 19.82 -2.84
C VAL A 54 20.60 18.49 -2.68
N ASP A 55 21.13 18.26 -1.48
CA ASP A 55 21.78 16.99 -1.14
C ASP A 55 20.80 15.82 -1.29
N ALA A 56 21.09 14.94 -2.25
CA ALA A 56 20.31 13.76 -2.58
C ALA A 56 20.16 12.78 -1.40
N ARG A 57 20.98 12.91 -0.35
CA ARG A 57 20.83 12.14 0.89
C ARG A 57 19.47 12.36 1.54
N TRP A 58 18.93 13.57 1.51
CA TRP A 58 17.59 13.85 2.06
C TRP A 58 16.49 13.15 1.27
N CYS A 59 16.63 13.05 -0.06
CA CYS A 59 15.76 12.23 -0.90
C CYS A 59 15.82 10.75 -0.47
N GLY A 60 17.04 10.22 -0.29
CA GLY A 60 17.25 8.84 0.11
C GLY A 60 16.67 8.51 1.50
N VAL A 61 16.90 9.38 2.49
CA VAL A 61 16.36 9.23 3.85
C VAL A 61 14.83 9.27 3.84
N GLY A 62 14.25 10.27 3.17
CA GLY A 62 12.80 10.39 3.03
C GLY A 62 12.20 9.14 2.39
N PHE A 63 12.75 8.73 1.25
CA PHE A 63 12.28 7.54 0.52
C PHE A 63 12.39 6.26 1.33
N GLY A 64 13.54 6.01 1.98
CA GLY A 64 13.75 4.83 2.82
C GLY A 64 12.77 4.79 4.00
N PHE A 65 12.58 5.92 4.69
CA PHE A 65 11.61 6.01 5.78
C PHE A 65 10.17 5.78 5.30
N GLY A 66 9.83 6.35 4.14
CA GLY A 66 8.56 6.12 3.46
C GLY A 66 8.31 4.64 3.20
N ILE A 67 9.28 3.92 2.61
CA ILE A 67 9.15 2.48 2.33
C ILE A 67 8.80 1.70 3.60
N VAL A 68 9.50 1.96 4.71
CA VAL A 68 9.27 1.25 5.97
C VAL A 68 7.86 1.48 6.49
N LEU A 69 7.42 2.74 6.60
CA LEU A 69 6.07 3.04 7.09
C LEU A 69 4.97 2.56 6.13
N GLY A 70 5.19 2.72 4.83
CA GLY A 70 4.31 2.21 3.79
C GLY A 70 4.14 0.69 3.89
N TYR A 71 5.24 -0.05 4.06
CA TYR A 71 5.21 -1.51 4.19
C TYR A 71 4.47 -1.97 5.44
N ILE A 72 4.70 -1.31 6.58
CA ILE A 72 3.98 -1.58 7.84
C ILE A 72 2.48 -1.39 7.62
N GLN A 73 2.09 -0.26 7.02
CA GLN A 73 0.70 0.05 6.72
C GLN A 73 0.07 -0.96 5.76
N GLY A 74 0.75 -1.29 4.67
CA GLY A 74 0.29 -2.30 3.71
C GLY A 74 0.11 -3.67 4.38
N GLY A 75 1.00 -4.05 5.30
CA GLY A 75 0.86 -5.26 6.10
C GLY A 75 -0.35 -5.25 7.03
N TRP A 76 -0.69 -4.10 7.62
CA TRP A 76 -1.90 -3.94 8.43
C TRP A 76 -3.17 -4.07 7.58
N ILE A 77 -3.18 -3.41 6.42
CA ILE A 77 -4.26 -3.51 5.43
C ILE A 77 -4.45 -4.96 4.96
N SER A 78 -3.36 -5.67 4.61
CA SER A 78 -3.42 -7.08 4.22
C SER A 78 -4.02 -7.97 5.31
N ARG A 79 -3.66 -7.75 6.58
CA ARG A 79 -4.22 -8.51 7.71
C ARG A 79 -5.69 -8.22 7.97
N MET A 80 -6.12 -6.98 7.76
CA MET A 80 -7.54 -6.61 7.85
C MET A 80 -8.33 -7.32 6.75
N TRP A 81 -7.88 -7.21 5.50
CA TRP A 81 -8.59 -7.83 4.38
C TRP A 81 -8.57 -9.35 4.40
N ALA A 82 -7.48 -9.98 4.84
CA ALA A 82 -7.46 -11.43 5.02
C ALA A 82 -8.57 -11.94 5.96
N ARG A 83 -9.00 -11.12 6.93
CA ARG A 83 -10.03 -11.48 7.91
C ARG A 83 -11.44 -11.09 7.47
N ASP A 84 -11.61 -9.84 7.05
CA ASP A 84 -12.93 -9.23 6.92
C ASP A 84 -13.35 -8.96 5.46
N TYR A 85 -12.47 -9.13 4.47
CA TYR A 85 -12.76 -8.78 3.07
C TYR A 85 -14.01 -9.49 2.52
N LEU A 86 -14.15 -10.80 2.75
CA LEU A 86 -15.31 -11.54 2.26
C LEU A 86 -16.61 -11.11 2.94
N ARG A 87 -16.56 -10.76 4.22
CA ARG A 87 -17.72 -10.30 4.99
C ARG A 87 -18.18 -8.93 4.49
N VAL A 88 -17.22 -8.04 4.21
CA VAL A 88 -17.48 -6.75 3.56
C VAL A 88 -18.05 -6.94 2.15
N LEU A 89 -17.48 -7.84 1.35
CA LEU A 89 -17.94 -8.12 -0.02
C LEU A 89 -19.37 -8.68 -0.04
N LYS A 90 -19.72 -9.54 0.93
CA LYS A 90 -21.07 -10.11 1.11
C LYS A 90 -22.05 -9.13 1.77
N ARG A 91 -21.62 -7.91 2.12
CA ARG A 91 -22.41 -6.91 2.85
C ARG A 91 -22.91 -7.40 4.22
N GLU A 92 -22.21 -8.35 4.83
CA GLU A 92 -22.49 -8.80 6.20
C GLU A 92 -22.03 -7.76 7.23
N ILE A 93 -20.98 -7.01 6.89
CA ILE A 93 -20.46 -5.89 7.66
C ILE A 93 -20.09 -4.75 6.69
N THR A 94 -20.06 -3.54 7.20
CA THR A 94 -19.51 -2.37 6.51
C THR A 94 -17.98 -2.32 6.62
N PHE A 95 -17.34 -1.50 5.79
CA PHE A 95 -15.88 -1.27 5.88
C PHE A 95 -15.46 -0.80 7.28
N TRP A 96 -16.25 0.09 7.90
CA TRP A 96 -15.93 0.67 9.20
C TRP A 96 -16.03 -0.31 10.36
N GLU A 97 -16.79 -1.39 10.18
CA GLU A 97 -16.91 -2.48 11.16
C GLU A 97 -15.78 -3.51 11.05
N ALA A 98 -14.98 -3.47 9.98
CA ALA A 98 -13.84 -4.37 9.83
C ALA A 98 -12.75 -4.06 10.87
N LYS A 99 -12.19 -5.11 11.48
CA LYS A 99 -11.28 -4.96 12.63
C LYS A 99 -9.97 -4.31 12.17
N GLY A 100 -9.79 -3.06 12.59
CA GLY A 100 -8.59 -2.26 12.28
C GLY A 100 -8.80 -1.22 11.18
N ALA A 101 -9.98 -1.16 10.54
CA ALA A 101 -10.27 -0.20 9.48
C ALA A 101 -10.03 1.24 9.92
N THR A 102 -10.63 1.66 11.04
CA THR A 102 -10.45 3.01 11.60
C THR A 102 -8.98 3.31 11.89
N GLY A 103 -8.27 2.39 12.52
CA GLY A 103 -6.85 2.56 12.83
C GLY A 103 -5.98 2.71 11.58
N THR A 104 -6.21 1.87 10.57
CA THR A 104 -5.49 1.96 9.30
C THR A 104 -5.81 3.25 8.54
N THR A 105 -7.05 3.72 8.59
CA THR A 105 -7.46 4.98 7.95
C THR A 105 -6.85 6.18 8.65
N VAL A 106 -6.93 6.25 9.99
CA VAL A 106 -6.31 7.33 10.78
C VAL A 106 -4.81 7.35 10.56
N PHE A 107 -4.15 6.19 10.55
CA PHE A 107 -2.73 6.12 10.28
C PHE A 107 -2.38 6.67 8.90
N VAL A 108 -3.11 6.32 7.84
CA VAL A 108 -2.85 6.86 6.49
C VAL A 108 -3.07 8.37 6.44
N ILE A 109 -4.16 8.86 7.05
CA ILE A 109 -4.45 10.30 7.12
C ILE A 109 -3.31 11.04 7.82
N LEU A 110 -2.79 10.53 8.93
CA LEU A 110 -1.68 11.16 9.63
C LEU A 110 -0.36 11.01 8.86
N ALA A 111 -0.07 9.81 8.37
CA ALA A 111 1.16 9.47 7.67
C ALA A 111 1.32 10.23 6.35
N LEU A 112 0.23 10.65 5.70
CA LEU A 112 0.26 11.49 4.49
C LEU A 112 -0.05 12.97 4.79
N GLY A 113 -0.99 13.23 5.71
CA GLY A 113 -1.44 14.57 6.06
C GLY A 113 -0.38 15.37 6.83
N ILE A 114 0.34 14.76 7.78
CA ILE A 114 1.41 15.46 8.52
C ILE A 114 2.49 15.95 7.55
N PRO A 115 3.07 15.12 6.66
CA PRO A 115 4.04 15.60 5.68
C PRO A 115 3.52 16.74 4.80
N ILE A 116 2.26 16.69 4.36
CA ILE A 116 1.65 17.77 3.57
C ILE A 116 1.61 19.07 4.37
N VAL A 117 1.10 19.03 5.61
CA VAL A 117 1.01 20.22 6.48
C VAL A 117 2.40 20.77 6.79
N VAL A 118 3.35 19.89 7.14
CA VAL A 118 4.75 20.28 7.39
C VAL A 118 5.36 20.93 6.15
N GLY A 119 5.12 20.39 4.96
CA GLY A 119 5.58 21.00 3.71
C GLY A 119 4.96 22.37 3.45
N LEU A 120 3.68 22.56 3.76
CA LEU A 120 3.01 23.84 3.60
C LEU A 120 3.49 24.89 4.63
N SER A 121 3.86 24.47 5.84
CA SER A 121 4.36 25.35 6.90
C SER A 121 5.85 25.69 6.77
N LEU A 122 6.66 24.78 6.24
CA LEU A 122 8.12 24.92 6.14
C LEU A 122 8.58 25.21 4.70
N ARG A 123 7.81 25.99 3.95
CA ARG A 123 8.08 26.27 2.52
C ARG A 123 9.47 26.85 2.23
N HIS A 124 10.11 27.44 3.23
CA HIS A 124 11.43 28.07 3.10
C HIS A 124 12.58 27.06 3.34
N ALA A 125 12.27 25.87 3.87
CA ALA A 125 13.24 24.80 4.11
C ALA A 125 13.23 23.79 2.96
N HIS A 126 13.88 24.15 1.85
CA HIS A 126 13.94 23.36 0.62
C HIS A 126 14.36 21.89 0.85
N HIS A 127 15.35 21.63 1.70
CA HIS A 127 15.81 20.25 1.99
C HIS A 127 14.72 19.37 2.64
N LEU A 128 13.87 19.94 3.50
CA LEU A 128 12.79 19.21 4.17
C LEU A 128 11.65 18.88 3.20
N LEU A 129 11.30 19.82 2.31
CA LEU A 129 10.31 19.59 1.26
C LEU A 129 10.70 18.44 0.33
N VAL A 130 11.98 18.41 -0.05
CA VAL A 130 12.54 17.37 -0.91
C VAL A 130 12.46 15.99 -0.23
N GLY A 131 12.82 15.91 1.05
CA GLY A 131 12.68 14.69 1.84
C GLY A 131 11.23 14.24 2.00
N ILE A 132 10.29 15.18 2.20
CA ILE A 132 8.85 14.89 2.32
C ILE A 132 8.28 14.30 1.03
N GLN A 133 8.61 14.85 -0.14
CA GLN A 133 8.14 14.27 -1.40
C GLN A 133 8.72 12.87 -1.65
N SER A 134 10.01 12.68 -1.39
CA SER A 134 10.62 11.36 -1.46
C SER A 134 9.99 10.36 -0.49
N TYR A 135 9.61 10.80 0.70
CA TYR A 135 8.84 9.99 1.64
C TYR A 135 7.50 9.52 1.07
N ILE A 136 6.75 10.39 0.38
CA ILE A 136 5.46 10.00 -0.22
C ILE A 136 5.66 8.90 -1.28
N PHE A 137 6.65 9.05 -2.16
CA PHE A 137 6.98 8.00 -3.12
C PHE A 137 7.32 6.68 -2.42
N GLY A 138 8.17 6.72 -1.39
CA GLY A 138 8.55 5.55 -0.61
C GLY A 138 7.35 4.89 0.07
N PHE A 139 6.47 5.69 0.68
CA PHE A 139 5.28 5.21 1.37
C PHE A 139 4.34 4.45 0.43
N ILE A 140 4.04 5.04 -0.73
CA ILE A 140 3.21 4.40 -1.75
C ILE A 140 3.88 3.12 -2.25
N GLY A 141 5.19 3.16 -2.55
CA GLY A 141 5.94 2.00 -3.02
C GLY A 141 5.94 0.84 -2.01
N GLY A 142 6.28 1.11 -0.76
CA GLY A 142 6.33 0.12 0.32
C GLY A 142 4.96 -0.49 0.63
N MET A 143 3.90 0.33 0.64
CA MET A 143 2.53 -0.16 0.84
C MET A 143 2.12 -1.12 -0.27
N ASN A 144 2.36 -0.76 -1.53
CA ASN A 144 2.03 -1.60 -2.68
C ASN A 144 2.87 -2.90 -2.70
N LEU A 145 4.13 -2.85 -2.24
CA LEU A 145 4.96 -4.04 -2.07
C LEU A 145 4.36 -5.02 -1.06
N ALA A 146 3.97 -4.55 0.12
CA ALA A 146 3.35 -5.39 1.14
C ALA A 146 2.04 -6.03 0.63
N LEU A 147 1.19 -5.23 -0.02
CA LEU A 147 -0.04 -5.71 -0.63
C LEU A 147 0.24 -6.74 -1.73
N TYR A 148 1.24 -6.50 -2.57
CA TYR A 148 1.62 -7.42 -3.65
C TYR A 148 2.05 -8.78 -3.09
N LEU A 149 2.90 -8.79 -2.07
CA LEU A 149 3.36 -10.01 -1.41
C LEU A 149 2.20 -10.79 -0.80
N TRP A 150 1.23 -10.09 -0.22
CA TRP A 150 0.01 -10.72 0.31
C TRP A 150 -0.85 -11.32 -0.81
N VAL A 151 -1.17 -10.55 -1.85
CA VAL A 151 -1.98 -11.02 -2.99
C VAL A 151 -1.35 -12.23 -3.67
N ARG A 152 -0.02 -12.26 -3.80
CA ARG A 152 0.73 -13.37 -4.38
C ARG A 152 0.55 -14.68 -3.62
N ARG A 153 0.27 -14.61 -2.31
CA ARG A 153 0.03 -15.78 -1.44
C ARG A 153 -1.41 -16.29 -1.48
N LEU A 154 -2.35 -15.54 -2.08
CA LEU A 154 -3.74 -15.98 -2.19
C LEU A 154 -3.92 -17.04 -3.30
N PRO A 155 -4.84 -18.00 -3.09
CA PRO A 155 -5.19 -19.02 -4.09
C PRO A 155 -5.76 -18.38 -5.38
N LYS A 156 -5.52 -19.07 -6.50
CA LYS A 156 -5.90 -18.64 -7.86
C LYS A 156 -7.39 -18.78 -8.16
#